data_AF-H0HNF4-F1
#
_entry.id   AF-H0HNF4-F1
#
_cell.length_a   1.000
_cell.length_b   1.000
_cell.length_c   1.000
_cell.angle_alpha   90.00
_cell.angle_beta   90.00
_cell.angle_gamma   90.00
#
_symmetry.space_group_name_H-M   'P 1'
#
loop_
_entity.id
_entity.type
_entity.pdbx_description
1 polymer ?
#
loop_
_entity_poly.entity_id
_entity_poly.type
_entity_poly.pdbx_seq_one_letter_code
_entity_poly.pdbx_strand_id
1 'polypeptide(L)'
;MQDILMRYSRQERRQILKDEQRARSTGKWGPWEVVPVTPDMMGGRGWTREITRAHRNGVFCVLERQLPSGVVHLAVTSASQQRPTWWEMQRIKNELGSETATAVEVYPPQSEVVDGADMFHIWLLPKPLSFSLYWKPRD
;
A
#
# COMPACT_ATOMS: atom_id res chain seq x y z
N MET A 1 11.58 1.00 -10.61
CA MET A 1 10.33 1.18 -11.39
C MET A 1 10.50 2.48 -12.19
N GLN A 2 10.32 2.50 -13.52
CA GLN A 2 10.39 3.78 -14.26
C GLN A 2 9.32 4.72 -13.73
N ASP A 3 9.67 5.97 -13.44
CA ASP A 3 8.73 7.00 -13.00
C ASP A 3 7.57 7.06 -14.01
N ILE A 4 6.41 6.53 -13.61
CA ILE A 4 5.25 6.35 -14.49
C ILE A 4 4.76 7.71 -15.03
N LEU A 5 5.05 8.78 -14.29
CA LEU A 5 4.75 10.14 -14.69
C LEU A 5 5.57 10.57 -15.91
N MET A 6 6.76 9.99 -16.13
CA MET A 6 7.62 10.32 -17.27
C MET A 6 6.98 10.03 -18.64
N ARG A 7 5.92 9.22 -18.67
CA ARG A 7 5.13 8.93 -19.89
C ARG A 7 4.18 10.06 -20.28
N TYR A 8 3.90 10.99 -19.37
CA TYR A 8 3.00 12.13 -19.59
C TYR A 8 3.80 13.40 -19.91
N SER A 9 3.15 14.38 -20.51
CA SER A 9 3.71 15.73 -20.66
C SER A 9 3.88 16.42 -19.30
N ARG A 10 4.75 17.44 -19.24
CA ARG A 10 4.96 18.21 -18.01
C ARG A 10 3.67 18.83 -17.44
N GLN A 11 2.76 19.27 -18.32
CA GLN A 11 1.49 19.86 -17.93
C GLN A 11 0.56 18.80 -17.31
N GLU A 12 0.45 17.63 -17.93
CA GLU A 12 -0.34 16.52 -17.40
C GLU A 12 0.21 16.02 -16.06
N ARG A 13 1.53 15.85 -15.92
CA ARG A 13 2.15 15.47 -14.63
C ARG A 13 1.79 16.46 -13.53
N ARG A 14 1.87 17.76 -13.81
CA ARG A 14 1.50 18.81 -12.85
C ARG A 14 0.02 18.73 -12.48
N GLN A 15 -0.85 18.39 -13.42
CA GLN A 15 -2.27 18.26 -13.16
C GLN A 15 -2.55 17.03 -12.28
N ILE A 16 -1.99 15.87 -12.62
CA ILE A 16 -2.09 14.62 -11.84
C ILE A 16 -1.66 14.87 -10.38
N LEU A 17 -0.50 15.48 -10.17
CA LEU A 17 0.01 15.76 -8.82
C LEU A 17 -0.86 16.74 -8.04
N LYS A 18 -1.45 17.74 -8.70
CA LYS A 18 -2.40 18.67 -8.07
C LYS A 18 -3.69 17.97 -7.67
N ASP A 19 -4.21 17.10 -8.52
CA ASP A 19 -5.45 16.37 -8.25
C ASP A 19 -5.26 15.38 -7.10
N GLU A 20 -4.14 14.64 -7.08
CA GLU A 20 -3.74 13.80 -5.94
C GLU A 20 -3.68 14.64 -4.66
N GLN A 21 -2.94 15.76 -4.67
CA GLN A 21 -2.76 16.61 -3.49
C GLN A 21 -4.10 17.14 -2.96
N ARG A 22 -5.02 17.51 -3.85
CA ARG A 22 -6.36 17.97 -3.49
C ARG A 22 -7.20 16.85 -2.88
N ALA A 23 -7.22 15.67 -3.50
CA ALA A 23 -7.94 14.51 -2.97
C ALA A 23 -7.39 14.08 -1.61
N ARG A 24 -6.07 14.07 -1.47
CA ARG A 24 -5.36 13.72 -0.23
C ARG A 24 -5.64 14.69 0.91
N SER A 25 -5.46 16.00 0.67
CA SER A 25 -5.68 17.05 1.68
C SER A 25 -7.13 17.20 2.13
N THR A 26 -8.09 16.91 1.26
CA THR A 26 -9.52 16.95 1.60
C THR A 26 -10.07 15.64 2.16
N GLY A 27 -9.27 14.57 2.17
CA GLY A 27 -9.71 13.22 2.52
C GLY A 27 -10.66 12.56 1.51
N LYS A 28 -11.00 13.25 0.42
CA LYS A 28 -11.91 12.77 -0.63
C LYS A 28 -11.16 11.95 -1.67
N TRP A 29 -10.72 10.76 -1.29
CA TRP A 29 -9.94 9.88 -2.16
C TRP A 29 -10.75 9.26 -3.30
N GLY A 30 -12.08 9.24 -3.16
CA GLY A 30 -12.97 8.47 -4.03
C GLY A 30 -13.02 6.98 -3.63
N PRO A 31 -13.85 6.19 -4.32
CA PRO A 31 -13.95 4.76 -4.08
C PRO A 31 -12.68 4.02 -4.52
N TRP A 32 -12.44 2.86 -3.93
CA TRP A 32 -11.43 1.93 -4.43
C TRP A 32 -11.92 1.22 -5.68
N GLU A 33 -11.13 1.32 -6.75
CA GLU A 33 -11.23 0.47 -7.92
C GLU A 33 -10.29 -0.72 -7.73
N VAL A 34 -10.82 -1.93 -7.94
CA VAL A 34 -10.05 -3.17 -7.84
C VAL A 34 -9.72 -3.68 -9.24
N VAL A 35 -8.42 -3.81 -9.51
CA VAL A 35 -7.88 -4.34 -10.75
C VAL A 35 -7.28 -5.72 -10.46
N PRO A 36 -7.83 -6.81 -11.00
CA PRO A 36 -7.18 -8.11 -10.94
C PRO A 36 -5.80 -8.04 -11.58
N VAL A 37 -4.81 -8.61 -10.93
CA VAL A 37 -3.43 -8.67 -11.43
C VAL A 37 -3.10 -10.11 -11.73
N THR A 38 -2.74 -10.39 -12.98
CA THR A 38 -2.23 -11.70 -13.36
C THR A 38 -0.69 -11.72 -13.30
N PRO A 39 -0.05 -12.87 -13.04
CA PRO A 39 1.40 -12.95 -12.88
C PRO A 39 2.19 -12.40 -14.08
N ASP A 40 1.64 -12.48 -15.29
CA ASP A 40 2.20 -11.95 -16.53
C ASP A 40 2.18 -10.41 -16.60
N MET A 41 1.21 -9.75 -15.96
CA MET A 41 1.11 -8.28 -15.95
C MET A 41 2.23 -7.60 -15.17
N MET A 42 2.74 -8.24 -14.12
CA MET A 42 3.70 -7.61 -13.21
C MET A 42 5.16 -7.73 -13.68
N GLY A 43 5.45 -8.62 -14.64
CA GLY A 43 6.79 -8.79 -15.25
C GLY A 43 7.95 -9.01 -14.26
N GLY A 44 7.65 -9.25 -12.98
CA GLY A 44 8.58 -9.04 -11.87
C GLY A 44 9.27 -10.32 -11.39
N ARG A 45 10.29 -10.13 -10.55
CA ARG A 45 10.99 -11.18 -9.79
C ARG A 45 10.66 -11.04 -8.31
N GLY A 46 10.69 -12.14 -7.56
CA GLY A 46 10.43 -12.13 -6.12
C GLY A 46 8.95 -11.89 -5.79
N TRP A 47 8.68 -11.17 -4.70
CA TRP A 47 7.35 -11.04 -4.10
C TRP A 47 6.28 -10.46 -5.04
N THR A 48 6.66 -9.68 -6.06
CA THR A 48 5.73 -9.05 -6.99
C THR A 48 4.97 -10.06 -7.86
N ARG A 49 5.45 -11.31 -7.97
CA ARG A 49 4.76 -12.41 -8.68
C ARG A 49 3.57 -12.97 -7.93
N GLU A 50 3.52 -12.74 -6.63
CA GLU A 50 2.46 -13.22 -5.74
C GLU A 50 1.34 -12.20 -5.62
N ILE A 51 1.47 -11.03 -6.25
CA ILE A 51 0.43 -10.00 -6.28
C ILE A 51 -0.74 -10.50 -7.11
N THR A 52 -1.92 -10.48 -6.50
CA THR A 52 -3.17 -10.95 -7.11
C THR A 52 -4.12 -9.82 -7.43
N ARG A 53 -3.96 -8.66 -6.75
CA ARG A 53 -4.84 -7.50 -6.91
C ARG A 53 -4.06 -6.20 -6.79
N ALA A 54 -4.52 -5.20 -7.52
CA ALA A 54 -4.18 -3.81 -7.31
C ALA A 54 -5.45 -3.04 -6.96
N HIS A 55 -5.39 -2.23 -5.93
CA HIS A 55 -6.45 -1.31 -5.54
C HIS A 55 -5.99 0.10 -5.85
N ARG A 56 -6.83 0.92 -6.46
CA ARG A 56 -6.49 2.33 -6.70
C ARG A 56 -7.65 3.26 -6.43
N ASN A 57 -7.32 4.48 -6.03
CA ASN A 57 -8.27 5.59 -5.95
C ASN A 57 -7.58 6.88 -6.42
N GLY A 58 -8.18 8.04 -6.14
CA GLY A 58 -7.62 9.34 -6.53
C GLY A 58 -6.32 9.74 -5.82
N VAL A 59 -5.81 8.92 -4.89
CA VAL A 59 -4.58 9.19 -4.13
C VAL A 59 -3.59 8.03 -4.19
N PHE A 60 -4.04 6.83 -3.85
CA PHE A 60 -3.17 5.69 -3.61
C PHE A 60 -3.37 4.59 -4.64
N CYS A 61 -2.29 3.87 -4.92
CA CYS A 61 -2.28 2.56 -5.54
C CYS A 61 -1.70 1.56 -4.52
N VAL A 62 -2.39 0.44 -4.32
CA VAL A 62 -2.05 -0.58 -3.32
C VAL A 62 -2.00 -1.93 -4.00
N LEU A 63 -0.83 -2.58 -4.00
CA LEU A 63 -0.69 -3.95 -4.46
C LEU A 63 -0.92 -4.91 -3.30
N GLU A 64 -1.78 -5.90 -3.50
CA GLU A 64 -2.14 -6.91 -2.51
C GLU A 64 -1.61 -8.29 -2.91
N ARG A 65 -0.98 -8.98 -1.95
CA ARG A 65 -0.80 -10.44 -1.98
C ARG A 65 -1.22 -11.06 -0.67
N GLN A 66 -1.66 -12.31 -0.73
CA GLN A 66 -1.97 -13.13 0.43
C GLN A 66 -0.91 -14.22 0.59
N LEU A 67 -0.38 -14.37 1.79
CA LEU A 67 0.60 -15.40 2.10
C LEU A 67 -0.11 -16.68 2.59
N PRO A 68 0.51 -17.86 2.43
CA PRO A 68 -0.04 -19.12 2.95
C PRO A 68 -0.33 -19.12 4.46
N SER A 69 0.35 -18.27 5.23
CA SER A 69 0.13 -18.08 6.68
C SER A 69 -1.16 -17.33 7.02
N GLY A 70 -1.88 -16.79 6.03
CA GLY A 70 -3.03 -15.89 6.22
C GLY A 70 -2.64 -14.43 6.43
N VAL A 71 -1.35 -14.09 6.40
CA VAL A 71 -0.89 -12.70 6.41
C VAL A 71 -1.24 -12.05 5.07
N VAL A 72 -1.78 -10.83 5.11
CA VAL A 72 -2.01 -10.01 3.91
C VAL A 72 -0.92 -8.95 3.83
N HIS A 73 -0.29 -8.84 2.68
CA HIS A 73 0.73 -7.84 2.39
C HIS A 73 0.16 -6.79 1.45
N LEU A 74 0.20 -5.53 1.88
CA LEU A 74 -0.16 -4.37 1.09
C LEU A 74 1.09 -3.53 0.83
N ALA A 75 1.42 -3.31 -0.44
CA ALA A 75 2.46 -2.38 -0.86
C ALA A 75 1.79 -1.12 -1.41
N VAL A 76 1.92 0.00 -0.70
CA VAL A 76 1.22 1.27 -0.96
C VAL A 76 2.15 2.25 -1.66
N THR A 77 1.65 2.93 -2.69
CA THR A 77 2.35 4.04 -3.35
C THR A 77 1.35 5.12 -3.78
N SER A 78 1.85 6.27 -4.20
CA SER A 78 1.07 7.35 -4.81
C SER A 78 1.85 7.98 -5.96
N ALA A 79 1.20 8.79 -6.81
CA ALA A 79 1.90 9.41 -7.93
C ALA A 79 2.96 10.42 -7.46
N SER A 80 2.75 11.09 -6.32
CA SER A 80 3.75 11.95 -5.67
C SER A 80 4.85 11.19 -4.93
N GLN A 81 4.72 9.87 -4.75
CA GLN A 81 5.63 9.01 -3.98
C GLN A 81 5.84 9.45 -2.52
N GLN A 82 4.99 10.36 -2.02
CA GLN A 82 5.06 10.82 -0.64
C GLN A 82 4.55 9.72 0.30
N ARG A 83 5.35 9.40 1.31
CA ARG A 83 4.99 8.43 2.35
C ARG A 83 3.59 8.71 2.90
N PRO A 84 2.70 7.71 2.93
CA PRO A 84 1.44 7.80 3.65
C PRO A 84 1.68 8.13 5.13
N THR A 85 0.90 9.06 5.67
CA THR A 85 0.86 9.31 7.11
C THR A 85 0.29 8.09 7.84
N TRP A 86 0.52 8.02 9.16
CA TRP A 86 -0.03 6.94 9.97
C TRP A 86 -1.56 6.80 9.84
N TRP A 87 -2.29 7.93 9.81
CA TRP A 87 -3.74 7.95 9.65
C TRP A 87 -4.20 7.42 8.28
N GLU A 88 -3.43 7.73 7.24
CA GLU A 88 -3.72 7.23 5.89
C GLU A 88 -3.47 5.73 5.80
N MET A 89 -2.38 5.23 6.37
CA MET A 89 -2.12 3.78 6.45
C MET A 89 -3.19 3.06 7.27
N GLN A 90 -3.62 3.63 8.40
CA GLN A 90 -4.70 3.08 9.21
C GLN A 90 -6.01 2.99 8.41
N ARG A 91 -6.35 4.04 7.65
CA ARG A 91 -7.54 4.04 6.79
C ARG A 91 -7.44 3.03 5.66
N ILE A 92 -6.30 2.95 4.96
CA ILE A 92 -6.06 1.94 3.90
C ILE A 92 -6.23 0.53 4.45
N LYS A 93 -5.60 0.24 5.60
CA LYS A 93 -5.70 -1.06 6.28
C LYS A 93 -7.14 -1.39 6.67
N ASN A 94 -7.91 -0.41 7.13
CA ASN A 94 -9.30 -0.59 7.51
C ASN A 94 -10.19 -0.88 6.29
N GLU A 95 -10.06 -0.09 5.22
CA GLU A 95 -10.91 -0.16 4.02
C GLU A 95 -10.58 -1.36 3.13
N LEU A 96 -9.31 -1.74 2.97
CA LEU A 96 -8.89 -2.84 2.09
C LEU A 96 -8.71 -4.18 2.80
N GLY A 97 -8.62 -4.17 4.13
CA GLY A 97 -8.37 -5.36 4.92
C GLY A 97 -9.41 -5.55 6.01
N SER A 98 -9.15 -4.99 7.19
CA SER A 98 -10.02 -5.15 8.34
C SER A 98 -9.75 -4.07 9.38
N GLU A 99 -10.81 -3.50 9.94
CA GLU A 99 -10.72 -2.56 11.06
C GLU A 99 -10.14 -3.19 12.33
N THR A 100 -10.36 -4.50 12.54
CA THR A 100 -9.97 -5.20 13.77
C THR A 100 -8.60 -5.87 13.70
N ALA A 101 -8.06 -6.08 12.49
CA ALA A 101 -6.74 -6.69 12.34
C ALA A 101 -5.63 -5.83 12.98
N THR A 102 -4.60 -6.46 13.52
CA THR A 102 -3.34 -5.76 13.80
C THR A 102 -2.53 -5.71 12.52
N ALA A 103 -1.87 -4.59 12.25
CA ALA A 103 -0.99 -4.45 11.10
C ALA A 103 0.35 -3.85 11.49
N VAL A 104 1.41 -4.24 10.79
CA VAL A 104 2.78 -3.81 11.08
C VAL A 104 3.49 -3.35 9.81
N GLU A 105 4.34 -2.34 9.96
CA GLU A 105 5.40 -2.06 9.01
C GLU A 105 6.66 -2.80 9.47
N VAL A 106 7.30 -3.54 8.56
CA VAL A 106 8.48 -4.33 8.89
C VAL A 106 9.71 -3.56 8.44
N TYR A 107 10.65 -3.37 9.38
CA TYR A 107 11.99 -2.88 9.10
C TYR A 107 12.92 -4.11 9.11
N PRO A 108 13.20 -4.70 7.95
CA PRO A 108 13.82 -6.01 7.88
C PRO A 108 15.33 -5.91 8.16
N PRO A 109 16.01 -7.05 8.39
CA PRO A 109 17.48 -7.10 8.35
C PRO A 109 18.04 -6.46 7.07
N GLN A 110 19.21 -5.84 7.16
CA GLN A 110 19.81 -5.11 6.04
C GLN A 110 19.95 -5.96 4.76
N SER A 111 20.18 -7.27 4.90
CA SER A 111 20.29 -8.22 3.78
C SER A 111 18.98 -8.46 3.01
N GLU A 112 17.85 -8.09 3.61
CA GLU A 112 16.50 -8.25 3.04
C GLU A 112 15.94 -6.92 2.51
N VAL A 113 16.70 -5.83 2.61
CA VAL A 113 16.30 -4.52 2.10
C VAL A 113 16.24 -4.56 0.58
N VAL A 114 15.08 -4.21 0.02
CA VAL A 114 14.85 -4.12 -1.43
C VAL A 114 14.58 -2.66 -1.78
N ASP A 115 15.50 -2.03 -2.52
CA ASP A 115 15.40 -0.63 -2.97
C ASP A 115 15.05 -0.55 -4.47
N GLY A 116 13.86 -1.04 -4.83
CA GLY A 116 13.43 -1.17 -6.23
C GLY A 116 12.31 -0.24 -6.67
N ALA A 117 11.56 0.31 -5.71
CA ALA A 117 10.42 1.19 -5.92
C ALA A 117 10.03 1.89 -4.60
N ASP A 118 9.58 3.15 -4.70
CA ASP A 118 9.00 3.91 -3.59
C ASP A 118 7.62 3.35 -3.21
N MET A 119 7.64 2.25 -2.47
CA MET A 119 6.46 1.59 -1.91
C MET A 119 6.60 1.44 -0.40
N PHE A 120 5.48 1.63 0.30
CA PHE A 120 5.39 1.53 1.75
C PHE A 120 4.59 0.27 2.11
N HIS A 121 5.22 -0.60 2.90
CA HIS A 121 4.75 -1.96 3.11
C HIS A 121 4.05 -2.09 4.45
N ILE A 122 2.80 -2.54 4.44
CA ILE A 122 2.04 -2.88 5.65
C ILE A 122 1.51 -4.30 5.57
N TRP A 123 1.65 -5.01 6.68
CA TRP A 123 1.34 -6.43 6.80
C TRP A 123 0.22 -6.62 7.81
N LEU A 124 -0.94 -7.08 7.35
CA LEU A 124 -2.07 -7.40 8.21
C LEU A 124 -1.91 -8.81 8.73
N LEU A 125 -1.92 -8.92 10.05
CA LEU A 125 -1.69 -10.18 10.74
C LEU A 125 -3.00 -10.95 10.92
N PRO A 126 -3.00 -12.28 10.73
CA PRO A 126 -4.19 -13.11 10.92
C PRO A 126 -4.57 -13.27 12.40
N LYS A 127 -3.64 -12.94 13.30
CA LYS A 127 -3.82 -12.99 14.75
C LYS A 127 -3.27 -11.71 15.39
N PRO A 128 -3.84 -11.25 16.51
CA PRO A 128 -3.31 -10.10 17.23
C PRO A 128 -1.91 -10.40 17.77
N LEU A 129 -1.10 -9.35 17.89
CA LEU A 129 0.19 -9.42 18.57
C LEU A 129 -0.01 -9.59 20.08
N SER A 130 1.03 -10.05 20.77
CA SER A 130 1.10 -10.08 22.23
C SER A 130 1.20 -8.69 22.87
N PHE A 131 1.33 -7.64 22.06
CA PHE A 131 1.39 -6.24 22.45
C PHE A 131 0.52 -5.38 21.52
N SER A 132 0.12 -4.21 22.00
CA SER A 132 -0.69 -3.24 21.23
C SER A 132 -0.44 -1.83 21.78
N LEU A 133 -0.84 -0.81 21.03
CA LEU A 133 -0.87 0.59 21.51
C LEU A 133 -1.75 0.75 22.75
N TYR A 134 -2.75 -0.11 22.89
CA TYR A 134 -3.58 -0.23 24.08
C TYR A 134 -3.26 -1.56 24.77
N TRP A 135 -2.38 -1.51 25.78
CA TRP A 135 -2.09 -2.68 26.60
C TRP A 135 -3.21 -2.90 27.63
N LYS A 136 -3.82 -4.09 27.59
CA LYS A 136 -4.54 -4.66 28.72
C LYS A 136 -3.93 -6.01 29.03
N PRO A 137 -3.56 -6.30 30.29
CA PRO A 137 -3.28 -7.67 30.68
C PRO A 137 -4.54 -8.49 30.38
N ARG A 138 -4.36 -9.62 29.70
CA ARG A 138 -5.43 -10.62 29.61
C ARG A 138 -5.39 -11.38 30.94
N ASP A 139 -6.47 -11.29 31.71
CA ASP A 139 -6.71 -12.16 32.86
C ASP A 139 -6.81 -13.63 32.42
#